data_AF-A0A6J0NH54-F1
#
_entry.id   AF-A0A6J0NH54-F1
#
_cell.length_a   1.000
_cell.length_b   1.000
_cell.length_c   1.000
_cell.angle_alpha   90.00
_cell.angle_beta   90.00
_cell.angle_gamma   90.00
#
_symmetry.space_group_name_H-M   'P 1'
#
loop_
_entity.id
_entity.type
_entity.pdbx_description
1 polymer ?
#
loop_
_entity_poly.entity_id
_entity_poly.type
_entity_poly.pdbx_seq_one_letter_code
_entity_poly.pdbx_strand_id
1 'polypeptide(L)'
;MHHITRHLTPVRANPKRFCSVQVLFHSSVDSHEEWYRNKLSVLTKLSRALRDVDLVDGKLEDINGVIIYDDSIKQKMQAFKSLARIFVGSPSLQQKLKQQGGVGGGGRLVFGTESEREPLVVNSLTKVCNFLDISAQQRKLVRCTVCSQVTQYRIWRGALEDVLNGLKDEVGWLLERSSETTTTSQGAKLGQQVVLSCLRFLSDSSVSYEAENSTSWMRPVPARYAKANASAKWEDVLDMVNDLRRYLGHDEVLYHLEKLLLMKEGLLQIKDVFLDNTIGFREVRHQEHLVHRKLSKMLGSPSPCLFTLLIYFLYGRVRDIEVDLCGGFYKEEKSGFFCLSMGRILTSTDERMVRRGVKQLDRALGLFEFVWETAGMKETLNLEGHLWCLGAEEKTITYRGKTFYLHDLSL
;
A
#
# COMPACT_ATOMS: atom_id res chain seq x y z
N MET A 1 -19.57 12.33 14.08
CA MET A 1 -19.23 11.15 14.88
C MET A 1 -18.40 11.61 16.07
N HIS A 2 -18.76 11.22 17.28
CA HIS A 2 -18.08 11.67 18.50
C HIS A 2 -16.68 11.05 18.61
N HIS A 3 -15.64 11.89 18.47
CA HIS A 3 -14.26 11.50 18.79
C HIS A 3 -14.08 11.52 20.32
N ILE A 4 -13.75 10.38 20.90
CA ILE A 4 -13.33 10.27 22.29
C ILE A 4 -11.82 10.45 22.33
N THR A 5 -11.37 11.63 22.73
CA THR A 5 -9.97 11.93 23.03
C THR A 5 -9.60 11.27 24.36
N ARG A 6 -8.90 10.14 24.33
CA ARG A 6 -8.24 9.62 25.53
C ARG A 6 -6.89 10.31 25.68
N HIS A 7 -6.80 11.21 26.66
CA HIS A 7 -5.54 11.76 27.14
C HIS A 7 -4.67 10.63 27.71
N LEU A 8 -3.69 10.17 26.93
CA LEU A 8 -2.56 9.43 27.46
C LEU A 8 -1.57 10.43 28.05
N THR A 9 -1.33 10.32 29.36
CA THR A 9 -0.33 11.11 30.09
C THR A 9 1.05 11.00 29.43
N PRO A 10 1.82 12.11 29.32
CA PRO A 10 3.09 12.11 28.63
C PRO A 10 4.15 11.41 29.48
N VAL A 11 4.59 10.22 29.04
CA VAL A 11 5.81 9.60 29.58
C VAL A 11 7.00 10.42 29.06
N ARG A 12 7.54 11.26 29.94
CA ARG A 12 8.70 12.13 29.69
C ARG A 12 9.95 11.26 29.49
N ALA A 13 10.25 10.90 28.25
CA ALA A 13 11.51 10.24 27.89
C ALA A 13 12.63 11.28 27.73
N ASN A 14 13.72 11.08 28.46
CA ASN A 14 14.85 11.99 28.55
C ASN A 14 15.63 12.06 27.19
N PRO A 15 15.71 13.21 26.50
CA PRO A 15 16.17 13.29 25.10
C PRO A 15 17.69 13.14 24.88
N LYS A 16 18.50 12.97 25.93
CA LYS A 16 19.97 13.06 25.86
C LYS A 16 20.72 11.72 25.77
N ARG A 17 20.11 10.62 25.36
CA ARG A 17 20.77 9.29 25.39
C ARG A 17 20.90 8.51 24.09
N PHE A 18 20.56 9.06 22.94
CA PHE A 18 20.65 8.30 21.69
C PHE A 18 21.21 9.14 20.55
N CYS A 19 22.54 9.12 20.42
CA CYS A 19 23.23 9.52 19.20
C CYS A 19 23.08 8.44 18.14
N SER A 20 22.81 8.88 16.90
CA SER A 20 23.17 8.29 15.61
C SER A 20 23.14 6.75 15.49
N VAL A 21 22.13 6.25 14.78
CA VAL A 21 22.07 4.85 14.26
C VAL A 21 23.05 4.64 13.09
N GLN A 22 23.81 5.66 12.67
CA GLN A 22 24.76 5.55 11.54
C GLN A 22 26.20 5.19 11.94
N VAL A 23 26.50 4.94 13.23
CA VAL A 23 27.83 4.50 13.67
C VAL A 23 27.71 3.23 14.51
N LEU A 24 27.49 2.09 13.87
CA LEU A 24 27.63 0.76 14.49
C LEU A 24 28.41 -0.22 13.61
N PHE A 25 29.19 0.27 12.65
CA PHE A 25 30.14 -0.53 11.91
C PHE A 25 31.55 -0.18 12.40
N HIS A 26 32.25 -1.22 12.86
CA HIS A 26 33.56 -1.25 13.51
C HIS A 26 33.60 -0.94 15.02
N SER A 27 33.63 -1.99 15.84
CA SER A 27 34.88 -2.39 16.52
C SER A 27 34.63 -3.55 17.50
N SER A 28 35.69 -4.35 17.68
CA SER A 28 35.92 -5.29 18.78
C SER A 28 35.11 -6.59 18.78
N VAL A 29 35.83 -7.65 19.07
CA VAL A 29 35.40 -9.05 19.12
C VAL A 29 34.52 -9.25 20.36
N ASP A 30 33.28 -8.77 20.31
CA ASP A 30 32.23 -9.37 21.13
C ASP A 30 31.83 -10.67 20.44
N SER A 31 31.74 -11.78 21.20
CA SER A 31 31.24 -13.03 20.62
C SER A 31 29.87 -12.74 19.97
N HIS A 32 29.61 -13.27 18.76
CA HIS A 32 28.36 -13.02 18.04
C HIS A 32 27.11 -13.22 18.94
N GLU A 33 27.17 -14.20 19.86
CA GLU A 33 26.12 -14.47 20.84
C GLU A 33 25.89 -13.35 21.86
N GLU A 34 26.94 -12.66 22.30
CA GLU A 34 26.85 -11.57 23.27
C GLU A 34 26.16 -10.35 22.65
N TRP A 35 26.45 -10.05 21.37
CA TRP A 35 25.74 -9.03 20.63
C TRP A 35 24.23 -9.34 20.54
N TYR A 36 23.89 -10.57 20.16
CA TYR A 36 22.50 -11.01 20.04
C TYR A 36 21.76 -10.96 21.39
N ARG A 37 22.38 -11.40 22.49
CA ARG A 37 21.82 -11.27 23.85
C ARG A 37 21.57 -9.82 24.25
N ASN A 38 22.55 -8.95 24.02
CA ASN A 38 22.43 -7.53 24.35
C ASN A 38 21.31 -6.85 23.55
N LYS A 39 21.21 -7.14 22.25
CA LYS A 39 20.19 -6.56 21.37
C LYS A 39 18.81 -7.17 21.58
N LEU A 40 18.68 -8.40 22.05
CA LEU A 40 17.39 -9.01 22.36
C LEU A 40 16.64 -8.22 23.45
N SER A 41 17.36 -7.67 24.42
CA SER A 41 16.78 -6.79 25.44
C SER A 41 16.19 -5.51 24.85
N VAL A 42 16.82 -4.96 23.80
CA VAL A 42 16.37 -3.77 23.08
C VAL A 42 15.14 -4.12 22.25
N LEU A 43 15.18 -5.23 21.50
CA LEU A 43 14.06 -5.73 20.72
C LEU A 43 12.82 -5.95 21.60
N THR A 44 13.01 -6.55 22.78
CA THR A 44 11.95 -6.78 23.77
C THR A 44 11.35 -5.47 24.27
N LYS A 45 12.17 -4.47 24.59
CA LYS A 45 11.69 -3.15 25.02
C LYS A 45 10.89 -2.45 23.92
N LEU A 46 11.36 -2.52 22.66
CA LEU A 46 10.67 -1.94 21.52
C LEU A 46 9.33 -2.65 21.24
N SER A 47 9.30 -3.99 21.24
CA SER A 47 8.06 -4.77 21.08
C SER A 47 7.03 -4.40 22.14
N ARG A 48 7.43 -4.27 23.41
CA ARG A 48 6.51 -3.83 24.48
C ARG A 48 5.98 -2.40 24.27
N ALA A 49 6.83 -1.49 23.82
CA ALA A 49 6.45 -0.09 23.57
C ALA A 49 5.54 0.08 22.33
N LEU A 50 5.58 -0.86 21.39
CA LEU A 50 4.88 -0.81 20.11
C LEU A 50 3.76 -1.85 19.99
N ARG A 51 3.35 -2.47 21.10
CA ARG A 51 2.44 -3.63 21.14
C ARG A 51 1.16 -3.46 20.31
N ASP A 52 0.59 -2.26 20.34
CA ASP A 52 -0.72 -1.95 19.77
C ASP A 52 -0.61 -1.14 18.47
N VAL A 53 0.57 -1.08 17.87
CA VAL A 53 0.87 -0.26 16.69
C VAL A 53 1.63 -1.10 15.66
N ASP A 54 1.36 -0.87 14.38
CA ASP A 54 2.12 -1.43 13.25
C ASP A 54 2.31 -0.38 12.15
N LEU A 55 3.36 -0.54 11.33
CA LEU A 55 3.60 0.24 10.13
C LEU A 55 3.08 -0.53 8.92
N VAL A 56 1.92 -0.14 8.39
CA VAL A 56 1.16 -0.84 7.35
C VAL A 56 1.09 0.04 6.11
N ASP A 57 1.59 -0.47 4.98
CA ASP A 57 1.51 0.22 3.68
C ASP A 57 1.97 1.70 3.77
N GLY A 58 3.09 1.95 4.46
CA GLY A 58 3.68 3.28 4.65
C GLY A 58 3.06 4.14 5.76
N LYS A 59 1.96 3.68 6.40
CA LYS A 59 1.25 4.41 7.46
C LYS A 59 1.36 3.71 8.79
N LEU A 60 1.64 4.48 9.83
CA LEU A 60 1.60 3.98 11.20
C LEU A 60 0.13 3.90 11.61
N GLU A 61 -0.30 2.75 12.11
CA GLU A 61 -1.69 2.49 12.45
C GLU A 61 -1.78 1.72 13.78
N ASP A 62 -2.80 2.02 14.58
CA ASP A 62 -3.12 1.21 15.76
C ASP A 62 -3.70 -0.16 15.34
N ILE A 63 -3.95 -1.05 16.30
CA ILE A 63 -4.58 -2.37 16.07
C ILE A 63 -6.00 -2.29 15.48
N ASN A 64 -6.69 -1.16 15.60
CA ASN A 64 -8.02 -0.94 15.06
C ASN A 64 -7.98 -0.37 13.62
N GLY A 65 -6.79 -0.04 13.10
CA GLY A 65 -6.59 0.55 11.78
C GLY A 65 -6.71 2.08 11.75
N VAL A 66 -6.67 2.74 12.91
CA VAL A 66 -6.63 4.21 13.00
C VAL A 66 -5.21 4.68 12.70
N ILE A 67 -5.06 5.62 11.76
CA ILE A 67 -3.77 6.18 11.38
C ILE A 67 -3.23 7.06 12.52
N ILE A 68 -1.97 6.83 12.88
CA ILE A 68 -1.24 7.58 13.90
C ILE A 68 -0.19 8.45 13.21
N TYR A 69 -0.22 9.74 13.49
CA TYR A 69 0.77 10.69 12.99
C TYR A 69 1.74 11.08 14.10
N ASP A 70 2.70 10.19 14.38
CA ASP A 70 3.76 10.41 15.37
C ASP A 70 5.10 9.91 14.82
N ASP A 71 5.98 10.84 14.49
CA ASP A 71 7.30 10.54 13.92
C ASP A 71 8.21 9.79 14.90
N SER A 72 8.07 10.01 16.21
CA SER A 72 8.85 9.28 17.21
C SER A 72 8.45 7.81 17.26
N ILE A 73 7.14 7.51 17.23
CA ILE A 73 6.66 6.14 17.18
C ILE A 73 7.04 5.49 15.84
N LYS A 74 6.93 6.22 14.73
CA LYS A 74 7.35 5.74 13.40
C LYS A 74 8.84 5.36 13.38
N GLN A 75 9.71 6.20 13.93
CA GLN A 75 11.15 5.92 14.05
C GLN A 75 11.43 4.69 14.92
N LYS A 76 10.74 4.55 16.06
CA LYS A 76 10.85 3.35 16.91
C LYS A 76 10.42 2.08 16.18
N MET A 77 9.34 2.17 15.39
CA MET A 77 8.86 1.06 14.57
C MET A 77 9.87 0.66 13.49
N GLN A 78 10.47 1.63 12.80
CA GLN A 78 11.53 1.37 11.82
C GLN A 78 12.75 0.72 12.47
N ALA A 79 13.18 1.20 13.65
CA ALA A 79 14.26 0.60 14.42
C ALA A 79 13.93 -0.83 14.86
N PHE A 80 12.69 -1.08 15.31
CA PHE A 80 12.20 -2.40 15.68
C PHE A 80 12.25 -3.37 14.49
N LYS A 81 11.64 -3.01 13.36
CA LYS A 81 11.62 -3.85 12.15
C LYS A 81 13.04 -4.10 11.63
N SER A 82 13.89 -3.07 11.58
CA SER A 82 15.28 -3.22 11.17
C SER A 82 16.05 -4.19 12.07
N LEU A 83 15.89 -4.09 13.39
CA LEU A 83 16.54 -5.00 14.33
C LEU A 83 15.99 -6.43 14.20
N ALA A 84 14.68 -6.60 14.11
CA ALA A 84 14.04 -7.90 13.96
C ALA A 84 14.51 -8.64 12.70
N ARG A 85 14.71 -7.94 11.57
CA ARG A 85 15.30 -8.54 10.37
C ARG A 85 16.67 -9.18 10.62
N ILE A 86 17.52 -8.54 11.43
CA ILE A 86 18.83 -9.10 11.79
C ILE A 86 18.65 -10.40 12.59
N PHE A 87 17.68 -10.44 13.50
CA PHE A 87 17.37 -11.64 14.28
C PHE A 87 16.85 -12.80 13.41
N VAL A 88 16.04 -12.51 12.39
CA VAL A 88 15.59 -13.52 11.41
C VAL A 88 16.79 -14.20 10.73
N GLY A 89 17.86 -13.44 10.45
CA GLY A 89 19.10 -13.95 9.87
C GLY A 89 20.07 -14.59 10.86
N SER A 90 19.73 -14.70 12.15
CA SER A 90 20.66 -15.19 13.16
C SER A 90 20.99 -16.68 12.97
N PRO A 91 22.24 -17.12 13.25
CA PRO A 91 22.62 -18.51 13.07
C PRO A 91 21.76 -19.51 13.84
N SER A 92 21.37 -19.19 15.09
CA SER A 92 20.54 -20.07 15.92
C SER A 92 19.14 -20.23 15.34
N LEU A 93 18.52 -19.13 14.91
CA LEU A 93 17.19 -19.15 14.32
C LEU A 93 17.19 -19.85 12.95
N GLN A 94 18.20 -19.62 12.12
CA GLN A 94 18.37 -20.33 10.85
C GLN A 94 18.61 -21.83 11.07
N GLN A 95 19.32 -22.22 12.12
CA GLN A 95 19.48 -23.62 12.50
C GLN A 95 18.16 -24.24 13.01
N LYS A 96 17.38 -23.50 13.79
CA LYS A 96 16.04 -23.92 14.25
C LYS A 96 15.10 -24.17 13.06
N LEU A 97 15.05 -23.25 12.09
CA LEU A 97 14.30 -23.43 10.84
C LEU A 97 14.75 -24.66 10.05
N LYS A 98 16.07 -24.94 10.04
CA LYS A 98 16.60 -26.14 9.38
C LYS A 98 16.17 -27.43 10.06
N GLN A 99 16.15 -27.45 11.39
CA GLN A 99 15.83 -28.63 12.21
C GLN A 99 14.35 -28.96 12.23
N GLN A 100 13.48 -27.94 12.18
CA GLN A 100 12.03 -28.11 12.15
C GLN A 100 11.51 -28.68 10.81
N GLY A 101 12.42 -29.05 9.91
CA GLY A 101 12.14 -29.45 8.54
C GLY A 101 11.87 -28.19 7.72
N GLY A 102 12.63 -27.98 6.64
CA GLY A 102 12.31 -26.93 5.67
C GLY A 102 10.85 -27.10 5.25
N VAL A 103 9.98 -26.23 5.78
CA VAL A 103 8.56 -26.28 5.49
C VAL A 103 8.43 -25.69 4.10
N GLY A 104 8.31 -26.60 3.13
CA GLY A 104 8.68 -26.40 1.73
C GLY A 104 9.72 -27.45 1.36
N GLY A 105 9.27 -28.59 0.83
CA GLY A 105 10.01 -29.82 0.59
C GLY A 105 11.28 -29.70 -0.27
N GLY A 106 12.33 -29.05 0.25
CA GLY A 106 13.55 -28.79 -0.50
C GLY A 106 14.78 -28.49 0.34
N GLY A 107 14.72 -28.52 1.68
CA GLY A 107 15.91 -28.32 2.53
C GLY A 107 16.56 -26.93 2.43
N ARG A 108 15.88 -25.96 1.80
CA ARG A 108 16.36 -24.58 1.66
C ARG A 108 15.92 -23.74 2.86
N LEU A 109 16.85 -22.92 3.36
CA LEU A 109 16.61 -21.93 4.40
C LEU A 109 15.84 -20.75 3.82
N VAL A 110 14.65 -20.44 4.36
CA VAL A 110 13.89 -19.25 3.99
C VAL A 110 14.45 -18.04 4.75
N PHE A 111 14.68 -16.92 4.05
CA PHE A 111 15.29 -15.70 4.59
C PHE A 111 16.73 -15.88 5.08
N GLY A 112 17.47 -16.81 4.46
CA GLY A 112 18.85 -17.14 4.82
C GLY A 112 19.86 -16.10 4.34
N THR A 113 19.58 -15.42 3.23
CA THR A 113 20.44 -14.35 2.70
C THR A 113 20.01 -12.97 3.19
N GLU A 114 20.94 -12.00 3.18
CA GLU A 114 20.61 -10.61 3.52
C GLU A 114 19.59 -10.01 2.55
N SER A 115 19.71 -10.32 1.25
CA SER A 115 18.79 -9.81 0.22
C SER A 115 17.34 -10.25 0.43
N GLU A 116 17.11 -11.50 0.86
CA GLU A 116 15.77 -12.00 1.19
C GLU A 116 15.15 -11.31 2.42
N ARG A 117 15.99 -10.74 3.29
CA ARG A 117 15.55 -10.04 4.50
C ARG A 117 15.30 -8.56 4.28
N GLU A 118 15.65 -7.99 3.13
CA GLU A 118 15.37 -6.58 2.85
C GLU A 118 13.87 -6.29 2.75
N PRO A 119 13.40 -5.09 3.16
CA PRO A 119 12.01 -4.71 2.96
C PRO A 119 11.74 -4.50 1.48
N LEU A 120 10.51 -4.76 1.04
CA LEU A 120 10.08 -4.49 -0.32
C LEU A 120 8.80 -3.65 -0.33
N VAL A 121 8.90 -2.49 -0.97
CA VAL A 121 7.77 -1.63 -1.30
C VAL A 121 7.41 -1.86 -2.77
N VAL A 122 6.23 -2.43 -3.00
CA VAL A 122 5.71 -2.76 -4.32
C VAL A 122 4.83 -1.60 -4.80
N ASN A 123 5.40 -0.77 -5.67
CA ASN A 123 4.77 0.44 -6.20
C ASN A 123 4.71 0.49 -7.74
N SER A 124 5.02 -0.62 -8.41
CA SER A 124 4.92 -0.74 -9.87
C SER A 124 4.79 -2.20 -10.31
N LEU A 125 4.16 -2.42 -11.47
CA LEU A 125 4.15 -3.73 -12.14
C LEU A 125 5.57 -4.19 -12.49
N THR A 126 6.45 -3.27 -12.86
CA THR A 126 7.85 -3.58 -13.18
C THR A 126 8.56 -4.28 -12.02
N LYS A 127 8.34 -3.83 -10.77
CA LYS A 127 8.94 -4.48 -9.59
C LYS A 127 8.44 -5.92 -9.43
N VAL A 128 7.13 -6.14 -9.56
CA VAL A 128 6.54 -7.50 -9.46
C VAL A 128 7.07 -8.40 -10.57
N CYS A 129 7.06 -7.91 -11.82
CA CYS A 129 7.56 -8.65 -12.98
C CYS A 129 9.06 -8.95 -12.91
N ASN A 130 9.86 -8.06 -12.35
CA ASN A 130 11.29 -8.31 -12.12
C ASN A 130 11.49 -9.37 -11.04
N PHE A 131 10.71 -9.33 -9.96
CA PHE A 131 10.83 -10.29 -8.86
C PHE A 131 10.42 -11.71 -9.27
N LEU A 132 9.43 -11.83 -10.15
CA LEU A 132 8.93 -13.11 -10.68
C LEU A 132 9.65 -13.57 -11.96
N ASP A 133 10.76 -12.93 -12.34
CA ASP A 133 11.51 -13.23 -13.57
C ASP A 133 10.66 -13.27 -14.85
N ILE A 134 9.62 -12.44 -14.92
CA ILE A 134 8.68 -12.39 -16.05
C ILE A 134 9.38 -11.75 -17.26
N SER A 135 9.35 -12.44 -18.40
CA SER A 135 9.98 -11.98 -19.64
C SER A 135 9.31 -10.74 -20.24
N ALA A 136 10.02 -10.02 -21.12
CA ALA A 136 9.47 -8.82 -21.79
C ALA A 136 8.19 -9.10 -22.60
N GLN A 137 8.09 -10.28 -23.23
CA GLN A 137 6.91 -10.70 -23.98
C GLN A 137 5.71 -10.92 -23.05
N GLN A 138 5.93 -11.59 -21.91
CA GLN A 138 4.90 -11.81 -20.91
C GLN A 138 4.48 -10.50 -20.22
N ARG A 139 5.41 -9.58 -19.96
CA ARG A 139 5.07 -8.24 -19.46
C ARG A 139 4.12 -7.49 -20.39
N LYS A 140 4.27 -7.65 -21.70
CA LYS A 140 3.32 -7.08 -22.68
C LYS A 140 1.94 -7.70 -22.53
N LEU A 141 1.85 -9.02 -22.34
CA LEU A 141 0.59 -9.72 -22.07
C LEU A 141 -0.05 -9.23 -20.76
N VAL A 142 0.71 -9.23 -19.66
CA VAL A 142 0.29 -8.70 -18.35
C VAL A 142 -0.29 -7.30 -18.51
N ARG A 143 0.46 -6.40 -19.15
CA ARG A 143 0.00 -5.03 -19.37
C ARG A 143 -1.31 -4.97 -20.14
N CYS A 144 -1.42 -5.68 -21.27
CA CYS A 144 -2.64 -5.66 -22.09
C CYS A 144 -3.86 -6.17 -21.31
N THR A 145 -3.70 -7.24 -20.55
CA THR A 145 -4.77 -7.85 -19.74
C THR A 145 -5.14 -6.99 -18.53
N VAL A 146 -4.15 -6.42 -17.84
CA VAL A 146 -4.38 -5.51 -16.71
C VAL A 146 -5.06 -4.23 -17.19
N CYS A 147 -4.54 -3.58 -18.23
CA CYS A 147 -5.11 -2.34 -18.76
C CYS A 147 -6.59 -2.50 -19.13
N SER A 148 -6.97 -3.59 -19.79
CA SER A 148 -8.36 -3.81 -20.21
C SER A 148 -9.32 -3.94 -19.02
N GLN A 149 -8.84 -4.50 -17.90
CA GLN A 149 -9.62 -4.66 -16.66
C GLN A 149 -9.66 -3.39 -15.82
N VAL A 150 -8.51 -2.76 -15.54
CA VAL A 150 -8.39 -1.74 -14.49
C VAL A 150 -8.68 -0.31 -14.95
N THR A 151 -8.75 -0.07 -16.27
CA THR A 151 -9.01 1.28 -16.81
C THR A 151 -10.49 1.58 -17.05
N GLN A 152 -11.39 0.72 -16.57
CA GLN A 152 -12.83 0.98 -16.61
C GLN A 152 -13.16 2.29 -15.87
N TYR A 153 -14.13 3.05 -16.38
CA TYR A 153 -14.51 4.35 -15.82
C TYR A 153 -14.76 4.31 -14.30
N ARG A 154 -15.49 3.28 -13.82
CA ARG A 154 -15.78 3.10 -12.38
C ARG A 154 -14.53 2.90 -11.52
N ILE A 155 -13.52 2.18 -12.04
CA ILE A 155 -12.26 1.91 -11.32
C ILE A 155 -11.42 3.18 -11.31
N TRP A 156 -11.33 3.85 -12.46
CA TRP A 156 -10.65 5.13 -12.58
C TRP A 156 -11.20 6.17 -11.60
N ARG A 157 -12.52 6.38 -11.61
CA ARG A 157 -13.19 7.32 -10.72
C ARG A 157 -13.03 6.91 -9.25
N GLY A 158 -13.31 5.63 -8.93
CA GLY A 158 -13.21 5.14 -7.56
C GLY A 158 -11.80 5.27 -6.97
N ALA A 159 -10.77 4.99 -7.76
CA ALA A 159 -9.38 5.17 -7.34
C ALA A 159 -9.05 6.64 -7.07
N LEU A 160 -9.52 7.55 -7.94
CA LEU A 160 -9.32 8.99 -7.76
C LEU A 160 -10.04 9.50 -6.51
N GLU A 161 -11.28 9.04 -6.26
CA GLU A 161 -12.04 9.36 -5.05
C GLU A 161 -11.35 8.84 -3.78
N ASP A 162 -10.83 7.62 -3.79
CA ASP A 162 -10.06 7.05 -2.67
C ASP A 162 -8.80 7.88 -2.37
N VAL A 163 -8.07 8.29 -3.40
CA VAL A 163 -6.91 9.20 -3.27
C VAL A 163 -7.32 10.53 -2.66
N LEU A 164 -8.37 11.16 -3.19
CA LEU A 164 -8.82 12.48 -2.73
C LEU A 164 -9.37 12.44 -1.30
N ASN A 165 -10.06 11.38 -0.89
CA ASN A 165 -10.50 11.18 0.48
C ASN A 165 -9.31 10.99 1.43
N GLY A 166 -8.31 10.19 1.06
CA GLY A 166 -7.09 10.07 1.84
C GLY A 166 -6.32 11.39 1.95
N LEU A 167 -6.26 12.17 0.87
CA LEU A 167 -5.63 13.50 0.89
C LEU A 167 -6.42 14.49 1.75
N LYS A 168 -7.76 14.43 1.74
CA LYS A 168 -8.61 15.24 2.63
C LYS A 168 -8.28 14.98 4.10
N ASP A 169 -8.09 13.72 4.48
CA ASP A 169 -7.76 13.34 5.86
C ASP A 169 -6.35 13.82 6.24
N GLU A 170 -5.37 13.66 5.35
CA GLU A 170 -4.00 14.14 5.57
C GLU A 170 -3.95 15.68 5.74
N VAL A 171 -4.64 16.42 4.89
CA VAL A 171 -4.73 17.89 4.99
C VAL A 171 -5.52 18.32 6.23
N GLY A 172 -6.57 17.58 6.60
CA GLY A 172 -7.30 17.81 7.85
C GLY A 172 -6.38 17.73 9.07
N TRP A 173 -5.54 16.70 9.12
CA TRP A 173 -4.54 16.55 10.17
C TRP A 173 -3.50 17.68 10.18
N LEU A 174 -3.00 18.09 9.01
CA LEU A 174 -2.09 19.25 8.91
C LEU A 174 -2.71 20.51 9.51
N LEU A 175 -3.98 20.74 9.24
CA LEU A 175 -4.70 21.93 9.74
C LEU A 175 -4.82 21.92 11.26
N GLU A 176 -5.15 20.77 11.85
CA GLU A 176 -5.20 20.60 13.31
C GLU A 176 -3.85 20.87 13.97
N ARG A 177 -2.74 20.47 13.32
CA ARG A 177 -1.38 20.70 13.84
C ARG A 177 -0.89 22.14 13.64
N SER A 178 -1.29 22.77 12.54
CA SER A 178 -0.84 24.12 12.15
C SER A 178 -1.49 25.26 12.93
N SER A 179 -2.36 24.99 13.91
CA SER A 179 -2.92 26.02 14.80
C SER A 179 -1.86 26.77 15.62
N GLU A 180 -0.58 26.37 15.54
CA GLU A 180 0.55 26.99 16.24
C GLU A 180 1.47 27.84 15.33
N THR A 181 1.35 27.79 13.98
CA THR A 181 2.22 28.55 13.06
C THR A 181 1.46 29.13 11.84
N THR A 182 1.58 30.45 11.65
CA THR A 182 0.65 31.25 10.82
C THR A 182 0.74 31.01 9.30
N THR A 183 1.92 30.70 8.75
CA THR A 183 2.17 30.65 7.29
C THR A 183 1.86 29.31 6.65
N THR A 184 2.17 28.19 7.30
CA THR A 184 1.85 26.82 6.84
C THR A 184 0.33 26.57 6.77
N SER A 185 -0.44 27.34 7.54
CA SER A 185 -1.90 27.21 7.64
C SER A 185 -2.66 27.64 6.38
N GLN A 186 -2.14 28.57 5.57
CA GLN A 186 -2.89 29.12 4.42
C GLN A 186 -2.87 28.17 3.22
N GLY A 187 -1.70 27.58 2.90
CA GLY A 187 -1.59 26.58 1.83
C GLY A 187 -2.44 25.34 2.12
N ALA A 188 -2.44 24.85 3.36
CA ALA A 188 -3.29 23.74 3.79
C ALA A 188 -4.79 24.07 3.69
N LYS A 189 -5.23 25.29 4.06
CA LYS A 189 -6.64 25.72 3.93
C LYS A 189 -7.09 25.76 2.47
N LEU A 190 -6.28 26.36 1.60
CA LEU A 190 -6.57 26.41 0.16
C LEU A 190 -6.57 25.01 -0.44
N GLY A 191 -5.58 24.19 -0.09
CA GLY A 191 -5.53 22.78 -0.50
C GLY A 191 -6.80 22.03 -0.08
N GLN A 192 -7.25 22.18 1.17
CA GLN A 192 -8.48 21.55 1.65
C GLN A 192 -9.71 21.97 0.84
N GLN A 193 -9.84 23.26 0.52
CA GLN A 193 -10.94 23.75 -0.31
C GLN A 193 -10.92 23.11 -1.71
N VAL A 194 -9.74 22.99 -2.33
CA VAL A 194 -9.60 22.36 -3.65
C VAL A 194 -9.93 20.86 -3.58
N VAL A 195 -9.48 20.13 -2.55
CA VAL A 195 -9.82 18.71 -2.38
C VAL A 195 -11.33 18.53 -2.25
N LEU A 196 -11.99 19.32 -1.40
CA LEU A 196 -13.44 19.27 -1.21
C LEU A 196 -14.20 19.63 -2.49
N SER A 197 -13.73 20.63 -3.23
CA SER A 197 -14.29 21.02 -4.52
C SER A 197 -14.19 19.89 -5.53
N CYS A 198 -13.04 19.21 -5.61
CA CYS A 198 -12.82 18.09 -6.51
C CYS A 198 -13.73 16.89 -6.18
N LEU A 199 -13.83 16.52 -4.89
CA LEU A 199 -14.76 15.46 -4.44
C LEU A 199 -16.22 15.79 -4.77
N ARG A 200 -16.63 17.05 -4.57
CA ARG A 200 -17.97 17.51 -4.92
C ARG A 200 -18.20 17.47 -6.44
N PHE A 201 -17.23 17.91 -7.23
CA PHE A 201 -17.29 17.89 -8.70
C PHE A 201 -17.46 16.46 -9.24
N LEU A 202 -16.77 15.48 -8.66
CA LEU A 202 -16.96 14.06 -8.98
C LEU A 202 -18.33 13.55 -8.52
N SER A 203 -18.80 13.95 -7.34
CA SER A 203 -20.10 13.51 -6.81
C SER A 203 -21.28 14.05 -7.63
N ASP A 204 -21.26 15.34 -7.98
CA ASP A 204 -22.30 16.01 -8.76
C ASP A 204 -22.39 15.46 -10.20
N SER A 205 -21.29 14.85 -10.68
CA SER A 205 -21.21 14.13 -11.95
C SER A 205 -21.42 12.60 -11.79
N SER A 206 -22.03 12.11 -10.71
CA SER A 206 -22.43 10.69 -10.59
C SER A 206 -23.83 10.45 -11.18
N VAL A 207 -24.00 9.37 -11.96
CA VAL A 207 -25.33 8.95 -12.43
C VAL A 207 -25.94 8.11 -11.30
N SER A 208 -27.05 8.56 -10.72
CA SER A 208 -27.80 7.76 -9.75
C SER A 208 -28.25 6.44 -10.39
N TYR A 209 -27.73 5.32 -9.86
CA TYR A 209 -28.10 3.96 -10.27
C TYR A 209 -29.51 3.55 -9.81
N GLU A 210 -30.18 4.33 -8.95
CA GLU A 210 -31.57 4.04 -8.52
C GLU A 210 -32.61 4.17 -9.65
N ALA A 211 -32.16 4.49 -10.87
CA ALA A 211 -32.99 4.52 -12.06
C ALA A 211 -32.99 3.20 -12.87
N GLU A 212 -32.46 2.08 -12.35
CA GLU A 212 -32.51 0.77 -13.04
C GLU A 212 -33.94 0.28 -13.30
N ASN A 213 -34.94 0.74 -12.54
CA ASN A 213 -36.36 0.45 -12.78
C ASN A 213 -37.04 1.39 -13.79
N SER A 214 -36.29 2.30 -14.42
CA SER A 214 -36.85 3.26 -15.38
C SER A 214 -36.26 3.04 -16.77
N THR A 215 -37.10 2.68 -17.72
CA THR A 215 -36.77 2.53 -19.16
C THR A 215 -36.05 3.76 -19.69
N SER A 216 -34.71 3.68 -19.81
CA SER A 216 -33.81 4.85 -19.86
C SER A 216 -33.55 5.43 -21.25
N TRP A 217 -34.05 4.80 -22.31
CA TRP A 217 -33.83 5.25 -23.69
C TRP A 217 -34.65 6.49 -24.10
N MET A 218 -35.51 7.00 -23.21
CA MET A 218 -36.42 8.13 -23.48
C MET A 218 -36.34 9.29 -22.47
N ARG A 219 -35.42 9.30 -21.49
CA ARG A 219 -35.39 10.44 -20.54
C ARG A 219 -34.80 11.69 -21.19
N PRO A 220 -35.56 12.80 -21.28
CA PRO A 220 -35.00 14.08 -21.71
C PRO A 220 -33.99 14.59 -20.69
N VAL A 221 -33.02 15.38 -21.16
CA VAL A 221 -32.12 16.18 -20.32
C VAL A 221 -32.95 16.93 -19.26
N PRO A 222 -32.63 16.82 -17.95
CA PRO A 222 -33.38 17.54 -16.93
C PRO A 222 -33.36 19.04 -17.21
N ALA A 223 -34.54 19.65 -17.35
CA ALA A 223 -34.72 21.05 -17.76
C ALA A 223 -34.02 22.08 -16.86
N ARG A 224 -33.56 21.68 -15.65
CA ARG A 224 -32.81 22.55 -14.73
C ARG A 224 -31.34 22.80 -15.12
N TYR A 225 -30.81 22.10 -16.12
CA TYR A 225 -29.41 22.24 -16.55
C TYR A 225 -29.24 22.82 -17.97
N ALA A 226 -30.31 23.33 -18.59
CA ALA A 226 -30.27 24.00 -19.89
C ALA A 226 -29.65 25.41 -19.87
N LYS A 227 -28.81 25.72 -18.87
CA LYS A 227 -27.96 26.91 -18.89
C LYS A 227 -26.57 26.48 -19.34
N ALA A 228 -26.13 27.06 -20.45
CA ALA A 228 -24.84 26.89 -21.09
C ALA A 228 -23.65 27.23 -20.17
N ASN A 229 -23.38 26.36 -19.20
CA ASN A 229 -22.06 26.26 -18.60
C ASN A 229 -21.25 25.32 -19.50
N ALA A 230 -19.98 25.63 -19.74
CA ALA A 230 -19.11 24.69 -20.44
C ALA A 230 -19.23 23.31 -19.75
N SER A 231 -19.54 22.29 -20.54
CA SER A 231 -19.71 20.92 -20.05
C SER A 231 -18.45 20.51 -19.29
N ALA A 232 -18.61 20.08 -18.03
CA ALA A 232 -17.53 19.64 -17.16
C ALA A 232 -16.63 18.62 -17.86
N LYS A 233 -15.31 18.81 -17.79
CA LYS A 233 -14.31 17.92 -18.38
C LYS A 233 -13.36 17.39 -17.32
N TRP A 234 -12.62 16.34 -17.69
CA TRP A 234 -11.50 15.87 -16.88
C TRP A 234 -10.34 16.88 -16.82
N GLU A 235 -10.25 17.82 -17.75
CA GLU A 235 -9.32 18.95 -17.70
C GLU A 235 -9.50 19.81 -16.44
N ASP A 236 -10.74 20.06 -16.02
CA ASP A 236 -11.03 20.81 -14.79
C ASP A 236 -10.46 20.10 -13.54
N VAL A 237 -10.54 18.77 -13.51
CA VAL A 237 -9.93 17.94 -12.45
C VAL A 237 -8.40 18.04 -12.49
N LEU A 238 -7.81 17.99 -13.68
CA LEU A 238 -6.36 18.13 -13.85
C LEU A 238 -5.85 19.48 -13.33
N ASP A 239 -6.60 20.56 -13.57
CA ASP A 239 -6.27 21.89 -13.06
C ASP A 239 -6.36 21.96 -11.54
N MET A 240 -7.41 21.39 -10.94
CA MET A 240 -7.50 21.25 -9.47
C MET A 240 -6.30 20.47 -8.90
N VAL A 241 -5.84 19.40 -9.58
CA VAL A 241 -4.63 18.67 -9.15
C VAL A 241 -3.35 19.52 -9.26
N ASN A 242 -3.25 20.37 -10.30
CA ASN A 242 -2.13 21.31 -10.41
C ASN A 242 -2.11 22.32 -9.26
N ASP A 243 -3.28 22.82 -8.86
CA ASP A 243 -3.40 23.74 -7.74
C ASP A 243 -3.10 23.07 -6.39
N LEU A 244 -3.54 21.83 -6.17
CA LEU A 244 -3.16 21.04 -4.99
C LEU A 244 -1.65 20.88 -4.88
N ARG A 245 -0.95 20.60 -5.98
CA ARG A 245 0.51 20.53 -5.99
C ARG A 245 1.14 21.85 -5.55
N ARG A 246 0.61 22.98 -6.02
CA ARG A 246 1.12 24.32 -5.69
C ARG A 246 0.87 24.66 -4.22
N TYR A 247 -0.31 24.35 -3.69
CA TYR A 247 -0.67 24.72 -2.31
C TYR A 247 -0.08 23.81 -1.24
N LEU A 248 0.13 22.53 -1.56
CA LEU A 248 0.55 21.51 -0.59
C LEU A 248 1.98 21.02 -0.77
N GLY A 249 2.66 21.37 -1.87
CA GLY A 249 3.95 20.80 -2.24
C GLY A 249 5.18 21.34 -1.51
N HIS A 250 5.03 22.16 -0.47
CA HIS A 250 6.12 23.00 0.03
C HIS A 250 6.85 22.51 1.29
N ASP A 251 6.24 21.72 2.19
CA ASP A 251 6.90 21.40 3.48
C ASP A 251 6.70 19.96 3.99
N GLU A 252 5.67 19.24 3.55
CA GLU A 252 5.36 17.90 4.07
C GLU A 252 5.04 16.90 2.97
N VAL A 253 5.60 15.69 3.09
CA VAL A 253 5.36 14.61 2.13
C VAL A 253 4.00 13.98 2.41
N LEU A 254 2.99 14.41 1.65
CA LEU A 254 1.65 13.86 1.68
C LEU A 254 1.55 12.67 0.72
N TYR A 255 1.35 11.48 1.29
CA TYR A 255 1.32 10.24 0.52
C TYR A 255 0.21 10.24 -0.54
N HIS A 256 -0.99 10.73 -0.18
CA HIS A 256 -2.10 10.75 -1.14
C HIS A 256 -1.91 11.86 -2.18
N LEU A 257 -1.19 12.95 -1.86
CA LEU A 257 -0.80 13.93 -2.87
C LEU A 257 0.13 13.27 -3.90
N GLU A 258 1.14 12.51 -3.46
CA GLU A 258 2.01 11.78 -4.39
C GLU A 258 1.21 10.82 -5.28
N LYS A 259 0.28 10.05 -4.71
CA LYS A 259 -0.62 9.18 -5.50
C LYS A 259 -1.45 9.96 -6.51
N LEU A 260 -2.00 11.11 -6.12
CA LEU A 260 -2.74 11.99 -7.02
C LEU A 260 -1.86 12.50 -8.16
N LEU A 261 -0.61 12.83 -7.86
CA LEU A 261 0.37 13.25 -8.87
C LEU A 261 0.74 12.11 -9.83
N LEU A 262 0.80 10.86 -9.38
CA LEU A 262 0.96 9.71 -10.27
C LEU A 262 -0.25 9.57 -11.20
N MET A 263 -1.47 9.78 -10.70
CA MET A 263 -2.69 9.72 -11.51
C MET A 263 -2.81 10.84 -12.56
N LYS A 264 -2.02 11.91 -12.47
CA LYS A 264 -1.97 12.96 -13.52
C LYS A 264 -1.64 12.41 -14.89
N GLU A 265 -0.83 11.35 -14.97
CA GLU A 265 -0.53 10.66 -16.23
C GLU A 265 -1.83 10.28 -16.95
N GLY A 266 -2.79 9.68 -16.22
CA GLY A 266 -4.09 9.29 -16.76
C GLY A 266 -4.97 10.49 -17.07
N LEU A 267 -5.06 11.47 -16.15
CA LEU A 267 -5.85 12.70 -16.35
C LEU A 267 -5.45 13.45 -17.63
N LEU A 268 -4.15 13.55 -17.90
CA LEU A 268 -3.64 14.16 -19.14
C LEU A 268 -4.15 13.46 -20.41
N GLN A 269 -4.30 12.13 -20.39
CA GLN A 269 -4.80 11.39 -21.56
C GLN A 269 -6.28 11.65 -21.82
N ILE A 270 -7.06 11.85 -20.75
CA ILE A 270 -8.52 11.98 -20.81
C ILE A 270 -9.01 13.42 -20.66
N LYS A 271 -8.11 14.42 -20.60
CA LYS A 271 -8.47 15.82 -20.33
C LYS A 271 -9.63 16.35 -21.19
N ASP A 272 -9.67 15.98 -22.47
CA ASP A 272 -10.68 16.45 -23.42
C ASP A 272 -12.02 15.68 -23.33
N VAL A 273 -12.10 14.64 -22.50
CA VAL A 273 -13.31 13.81 -22.33
C VAL A 273 -14.25 14.50 -21.35
N PHE A 274 -15.55 14.46 -21.66
CA PHE A 274 -16.56 15.06 -20.79
C PHE A 274 -16.79 14.19 -19.55
N LEU A 275 -16.94 14.87 -18.42
CA LEU A 275 -17.36 14.31 -17.14
C LEU A 275 -18.87 14.48 -16.91
N ASP A 276 -19.50 15.39 -17.64
CA ASP A 276 -20.88 15.84 -17.43
C ASP A 276 -21.94 14.74 -17.64
N ASN A 277 -22.95 14.73 -16.76
CA ASN A 277 -24.13 13.84 -16.80
C ASN A 277 -25.40 14.53 -17.29
N THR A 278 -25.32 15.82 -17.63
CA THR A 278 -26.45 16.55 -18.22
C THR A 278 -26.72 16.12 -19.66
N ILE A 279 -25.85 15.29 -20.23
CA ILE A 279 -25.96 14.68 -21.55
C ILE A 279 -26.75 13.37 -21.48
N GLY A 280 -27.37 12.97 -22.60
CA GLY A 280 -28.20 11.75 -22.64
C GLY A 280 -27.42 10.48 -22.28
N PHE A 281 -28.10 9.45 -21.76
CA PHE A 281 -27.48 8.19 -21.30
C PHE A 281 -26.52 7.53 -22.31
N ARG A 282 -26.87 7.56 -23.60
CA ARG A 282 -26.02 7.04 -24.68
C ARG A 282 -24.68 7.79 -24.76
N GLU A 283 -24.72 9.10 -24.57
CA GLU A 283 -23.54 9.94 -24.59
C GLU A 283 -22.68 9.72 -23.35
N VAL A 284 -23.28 9.57 -22.16
CA VAL A 284 -22.54 9.20 -20.93
C VAL A 284 -21.77 7.89 -21.15
N ARG A 285 -22.43 6.84 -21.65
CA ARG A 285 -21.76 5.57 -21.98
C ARG A 285 -20.65 5.73 -23.02
N HIS A 286 -20.83 6.63 -23.99
CA HIS A 286 -19.79 6.96 -24.96
C HIS A 286 -18.57 7.59 -24.28
N GLN A 287 -18.77 8.56 -23.39
CA GLN A 287 -17.68 9.20 -22.63
C GLN A 287 -16.96 8.21 -21.70
N GLU A 288 -17.70 7.33 -21.00
CA GLU A 288 -17.10 6.25 -20.21
C GLU A 288 -16.22 5.32 -21.07
N HIS A 289 -16.70 4.96 -22.26
CA HIS A 289 -15.93 4.16 -23.21
C HIS A 289 -14.69 4.91 -23.72
N LEU A 290 -14.79 6.22 -23.96
CA LEU A 290 -13.63 7.04 -24.35
C LEU A 290 -12.56 7.06 -23.25
N VAL A 291 -12.94 7.19 -21.98
CA VAL A 291 -12.00 7.08 -20.84
C VAL A 291 -11.29 5.73 -20.88
N HIS A 292 -12.04 4.63 -20.92
CA HIS A 292 -11.48 3.28 -20.98
C HIS A 292 -10.53 3.10 -22.17
N ARG A 293 -10.96 3.47 -23.37
CA ARG A 293 -10.18 3.33 -24.60
C ARG A 293 -8.89 4.13 -24.56
N LYS A 294 -8.93 5.38 -24.10
CA LYS A 294 -7.76 6.26 -24.02
C LYS A 294 -6.77 5.74 -22.98
N LEU A 295 -7.23 5.43 -21.76
CA LEU A 295 -6.37 4.93 -20.69
C LEU A 295 -5.76 3.57 -21.02
N SER A 296 -6.55 2.62 -21.54
CA SER A 296 -6.07 1.28 -21.96
C SER A 296 -4.94 1.37 -22.99
N LYS A 297 -5.02 2.34 -23.91
CA LYS A 297 -4.03 2.51 -24.98
C LYS A 297 -2.76 3.19 -24.46
N MET A 298 -2.91 4.20 -23.62
CA MET A 298 -1.83 5.13 -23.28
C MET A 298 -1.08 4.78 -21.99
N LEU A 299 -1.72 4.07 -21.04
CA LEU A 299 -1.03 3.64 -19.82
C LEU A 299 -0.09 2.45 -20.11
N GLY A 300 1.18 2.63 -19.75
CA GLY A 300 2.26 1.67 -19.99
C GLY A 300 2.51 0.71 -18.83
N SER A 301 3.30 -0.36 -19.06
CA SER A 301 3.73 -1.28 -17.98
C SER A 301 4.57 -0.61 -16.87
N PRO A 302 5.41 0.41 -17.14
CA PRO A 302 6.08 1.11 -16.05
C PRO A 302 5.21 2.21 -15.42
N SER A 303 3.96 2.40 -15.86
CA SER A 303 3.08 3.47 -15.37
C SER A 303 2.72 3.26 -13.90
N PRO A 304 3.11 4.17 -13.00
CA PRO A 304 2.67 4.14 -11.62
C PRO A 304 1.16 4.43 -11.48
N CYS A 305 0.58 5.17 -12.43
CA CYS A 305 -0.86 5.37 -12.53
C CYS A 305 -1.59 4.04 -12.76
N LEU A 306 -1.13 3.24 -13.74
CA LEU A 306 -1.69 1.90 -13.99
C LEU A 306 -1.59 1.01 -12.76
N PHE A 307 -0.46 1.04 -12.06
CA PHE A 307 -0.28 0.26 -10.85
C PHE A 307 -1.24 0.71 -9.73
N THR A 308 -1.43 2.02 -9.55
CA THR A 308 -2.41 2.57 -8.59
C THR A 308 -3.82 2.07 -8.88
N LEU A 309 -4.23 2.05 -10.16
CA LEU A 309 -5.52 1.50 -10.58
C LEU A 309 -5.63 0.00 -10.33
N LEU A 310 -4.56 -0.76 -10.53
CA LEU A 310 -4.52 -2.20 -10.25
C LEU A 310 -4.71 -2.48 -8.75
N ILE A 311 -3.99 -1.78 -7.88
CA ILE A 311 -4.14 -1.97 -6.43
C ILE A 311 -5.58 -1.61 -5.99
N TYR A 312 -6.15 -0.53 -6.53
CA TYR A 312 -7.54 -0.19 -6.26
C TYR A 312 -8.52 -1.27 -6.77
N PHE A 313 -8.31 -1.78 -7.98
CA PHE A 313 -9.13 -2.86 -8.54
C PHE A 313 -9.11 -4.13 -7.67
N LEU A 314 -7.94 -4.54 -7.18
CA LEU A 314 -7.80 -5.77 -6.39
C LEU A 314 -8.28 -5.60 -4.94
N TYR A 315 -8.06 -4.44 -4.33
CA TYR A 315 -8.19 -4.26 -2.87
C TYR A 315 -9.10 -3.11 -2.43
N GLY A 316 -9.64 -2.35 -3.38
CA GLY A 316 -10.52 -1.21 -3.11
C GLY A 316 -9.83 -0.02 -2.44
N ARG A 317 -8.49 0.02 -2.43
CA ARG A 317 -7.66 1.07 -1.82
C ARG A 317 -6.42 1.33 -2.66
N VAL A 318 -5.85 2.53 -2.62
CA VAL A 318 -4.66 2.93 -3.39
C VAL A 318 -3.32 2.80 -2.65
N ARG A 319 -3.30 2.06 -1.54
CA ARG A 319 -2.10 1.92 -0.70
C ARG A 319 -1.09 0.94 -1.27
N ASP A 320 0.16 1.37 -1.42
CA ASP A 320 1.25 0.51 -1.87
C ASP A 320 1.41 -0.68 -0.93
N ILE A 321 1.83 -1.82 -1.48
CA ILE A 321 2.03 -3.01 -0.68
C ILE A 321 3.44 -3.00 -0.11
N GLU A 322 3.54 -3.13 1.21
CA GLU A 322 4.83 -3.24 1.90
C GLU A 322 4.97 -4.59 2.60
N VAL A 323 6.08 -5.27 2.33
CA VAL A 323 6.50 -6.47 3.07
C VAL A 323 7.80 -6.18 3.81
N ASP A 324 7.90 -6.71 5.04
CA ASP A 324 9.04 -6.41 5.92
C ASP A 324 10.29 -7.22 5.53
N LEU A 325 10.05 -8.40 4.96
CA LEU A 325 11.05 -9.31 4.40
C LEU A 325 10.56 -9.71 3.00
N CYS A 326 11.30 -9.37 1.96
CA CYS A 326 10.89 -9.65 0.58
C CYS A 326 10.91 -11.14 0.24
N GLY A 327 11.72 -11.92 0.97
CA GLY A 327 11.90 -13.35 0.77
C GLY A 327 12.48 -13.68 -0.59
N GLY A 328 12.07 -14.82 -1.15
CA GLY A 328 12.66 -15.35 -2.36
C GLY A 328 11.63 -15.93 -3.31
N PHE A 329 11.97 -15.87 -4.59
CA PHE A 329 11.28 -16.57 -5.68
C PHE A 329 12.23 -17.63 -6.24
N TYR A 330 11.79 -18.89 -6.29
CA TYR A 330 12.63 -19.99 -6.75
C TYR A 330 11.83 -21.15 -7.30
N LYS A 331 12.50 -21.95 -8.13
CA LYS A 331 11.97 -23.22 -8.62
C LYS A 331 12.39 -24.34 -7.67
N GLU A 332 11.44 -25.13 -7.21
CA GLU A 332 11.71 -26.31 -6.40
C GLU A 332 12.18 -27.45 -7.31
N GLU A 333 13.42 -27.90 -7.12
CA GLU A 333 14.11 -28.82 -8.03
C GLU A 333 13.39 -30.17 -8.19
N LYS A 334 12.70 -30.64 -7.13
CA LYS A 334 12.08 -31.97 -7.09
C LYS A 334 10.64 -32.01 -7.59
N SER A 335 9.88 -30.94 -7.35
CA SER A 335 8.44 -30.90 -7.64
C SER A 335 8.15 -30.16 -8.95
N GLY A 336 9.09 -29.34 -9.44
CA GLY A 336 8.91 -28.52 -10.63
C GLY A 336 8.03 -27.29 -10.43
N PHE A 337 7.48 -27.10 -9.22
CA PHE A 337 6.70 -25.91 -8.85
C PHE A 337 7.61 -24.74 -8.51
N PHE A 338 7.07 -23.53 -8.64
CA PHE A 338 7.73 -22.33 -8.13
C PHE A 338 7.24 -22.04 -6.72
N CYS A 339 8.12 -21.58 -5.85
CA CYS A 339 7.76 -21.10 -4.52
C CYS A 339 8.08 -19.61 -4.41
N LEU A 340 7.14 -18.86 -3.83
CA LEU A 340 7.31 -17.48 -3.42
C LEU A 340 7.02 -17.38 -1.93
N SER A 341 8.04 -16.99 -1.18
CA SER A 341 7.93 -16.75 0.25
C SER A 341 8.07 -15.26 0.53
N MET A 342 7.23 -14.69 1.41
CA MET A 342 7.33 -13.30 1.87
C MET A 342 7.11 -13.23 3.37
N GLY A 343 7.70 -12.23 4.02
CA GLY A 343 7.68 -12.13 5.47
C GLY A 343 7.21 -10.80 6.05
N ARG A 344 6.64 -10.89 7.25
CA ARG A 344 6.09 -9.79 8.03
C ARG A 344 6.57 -9.89 9.47
N ILE A 345 6.93 -8.76 10.06
CA ILE A 345 7.39 -8.68 11.45
C ILE A 345 6.27 -8.04 12.27
N LEU A 346 5.86 -8.73 13.34
CA LEU A 346 4.79 -8.32 14.23
C LEU A 346 5.36 -7.80 15.55
N THR A 347 4.68 -6.84 16.15
CA THR A 347 5.06 -6.28 17.46
C THR A 347 4.49 -7.06 18.64
N SER A 348 3.43 -7.85 18.43
CA SER A 348 2.75 -8.62 19.46
C SER A 348 2.12 -9.90 18.91
N THR A 349 1.92 -10.87 19.81
CA THR A 349 1.29 -12.17 19.54
C THR A 349 -0.25 -12.13 19.62
N ASP A 350 -0.82 -10.94 19.80
CA ASP A 350 -2.28 -10.74 19.85
C ASP A 350 -2.93 -11.27 18.57
N GLU A 351 -4.05 -11.98 18.70
CA GLU A 351 -4.71 -12.61 17.56
C GLU A 351 -5.13 -11.59 16.49
N ARG A 352 -5.48 -10.35 16.88
CA ARG A 352 -5.82 -9.30 15.91
C ARG A 352 -4.59 -8.87 15.13
N MET A 353 -3.44 -8.75 15.80
CA MET A 353 -2.16 -8.44 15.16
C MET A 353 -1.75 -9.53 14.18
N VAL A 354 -1.79 -10.80 14.61
CA VAL A 354 -1.49 -11.95 13.75
C VAL A 354 -2.43 -12.00 12.56
N ARG A 355 -3.74 -11.89 12.77
CA ARG A 355 -4.75 -11.89 11.69
C ARG A 355 -4.53 -10.76 10.69
N ARG A 356 -4.11 -9.59 11.17
CA ARG A 356 -3.79 -8.44 10.31
C ARG A 356 -2.52 -8.67 9.49
N GLY A 357 -1.47 -9.21 10.11
CA GLY A 357 -0.26 -9.62 9.41
C GLY A 357 -0.55 -10.64 8.31
N VAL A 358 -1.37 -11.66 8.59
CA VAL A 358 -1.82 -12.64 7.60
C VAL A 358 -2.54 -11.97 6.43
N LYS A 359 -3.49 -11.06 6.71
CA LYS A 359 -4.22 -10.33 5.66
C LYS A 359 -3.31 -9.44 4.81
N GLN A 360 -2.26 -8.85 5.38
CA GLN A 360 -1.30 -8.04 4.63
C GLN A 360 -0.44 -8.89 3.71
N LEU A 361 0.10 -10.00 4.22
CA LEU A 361 0.86 -10.94 3.39
C LEU A 361 -0.01 -11.59 2.32
N ASP A 362 -1.28 -11.92 2.62
CA ASP A 362 -2.25 -12.42 1.62
C ASP A 362 -2.41 -11.43 0.45
N ARG A 363 -2.49 -10.12 0.74
CA ARG A 363 -2.54 -9.08 -0.30
C ARG A 363 -1.24 -9.01 -1.10
N ALA A 364 -0.09 -9.13 -0.45
CA ALA A 364 1.19 -9.12 -1.16
C ALA A 364 1.31 -10.34 -2.07
N LEU A 365 1.15 -11.54 -1.53
CA LEU A 365 1.22 -12.79 -2.28
C LEU A 365 0.16 -12.85 -3.38
N GLY A 366 -1.08 -12.39 -3.10
CA GLY A 366 -2.16 -12.34 -4.08
C GLY A 366 -1.89 -11.40 -5.26
N LEU A 367 -1.15 -10.30 -5.06
CA LEU A 367 -0.71 -9.45 -6.18
C LEU A 367 0.26 -10.19 -7.09
N PHE A 368 1.20 -10.94 -6.51
CA PHE A 368 2.21 -11.70 -7.26
C PHE A 368 1.57 -12.88 -8.00
N GLU A 369 0.67 -13.61 -7.33
CA GLU A 369 -0.17 -14.66 -7.92
C GLU A 369 -0.96 -14.13 -9.12
N PHE A 370 -1.65 -13.01 -8.95
CA PHE A 370 -2.41 -12.38 -10.04
C PHE A 370 -1.51 -12.05 -11.24
N VAL A 371 -0.33 -11.47 -11.01
CA VAL A 371 0.61 -11.14 -12.10
C VAL A 371 1.19 -12.41 -12.76
N TRP A 372 1.47 -13.45 -11.97
CA TRP A 372 1.94 -14.76 -12.44
C TRP A 372 0.94 -15.41 -13.38
N GLU A 373 -0.33 -15.48 -12.98
CA GLU A 373 -1.42 -16.02 -13.79
C GLU A 373 -1.65 -15.18 -15.05
N THR A 374 -1.65 -13.85 -14.91
CA THR A 374 -1.85 -12.92 -16.04
C THR A 374 -0.70 -13.00 -17.05
N ALA A 375 0.51 -13.37 -16.61
CA ALA A 375 1.65 -13.62 -17.49
C ALA A 375 1.53 -14.94 -18.30
N GLY A 376 0.50 -15.75 -18.04
CA GLY A 376 0.27 -17.02 -18.72
C GLY A 376 1.27 -18.10 -18.31
N MET A 377 1.81 -18.01 -17.09
CA MET A 377 2.68 -19.04 -16.53
C MET A 377 1.87 -20.33 -16.32
N LYS A 378 2.43 -21.47 -16.73
CA LYS A 378 1.71 -22.76 -16.68
C LYS A 378 2.00 -23.53 -15.41
N GLU A 379 3.16 -23.25 -14.80
CA GLU A 379 3.63 -23.87 -13.58
C GLU A 379 2.88 -23.32 -12.37
N THR A 380 2.59 -24.18 -11.41
CA THR A 380 1.95 -23.78 -10.15
C THR A 380 2.92 -22.96 -9.32
N LEU A 381 2.42 -21.86 -8.75
CA LEU A 381 3.12 -21.00 -7.82
C LEU A 381 2.62 -21.30 -6.39
N ASN A 382 3.47 -21.89 -5.57
CA ASN A 382 3.24 -22.09 -4.15
C ASN A 382 3.55 -20.80 -3.40
N LEU A 383 2.64 -20.39 -2.53
CA LEU A 383 2.67 -19.09 -1.86
C LEU A 383 2.75 -19.28 -0.35
N GLU A 384 3.82 -18.76 0.25
CA GLU A 384 4.12 -18.93 1.67
C GLU A 384 4.31 -17.58 2.37
N GLY A 385 3.56 -17.37 3.45
CA GLY A 385 3.72 -16.19 4.30
C GLY A 385 4.43 -16.54 5.60
N HIS A 386 5.41 -15.72 6.01
CA HIS A 386 6.14 -15.93 7.27
C HIS A 386 5.98 -14.73 8.19
N LEU A 387 5.31 -14.96 9.31
CA LEU A 387 5.08 -13.97 10.35
C LEU A 387 6.13 -14.18 11.44
N TRP A 388 6.79 -13.12 11.87
CA TRP A 388 7.85 -13.16 12.86
C TRP A 388 7.44 -12.33 14.06
N CYS A 389 7.34 -12.94 15.23
CA CYS A 389 6.98 -12.23 16.45
C CYS A 389 7.79 -12.73 17.64
N LEU A 390 8.23 -11.81 18.49
CA LEU A 390 8.93 -12.19 19.72
C LEU A 390 7.99 -12.86 20.72
N GLY A 391 8.36 -14.05 21.19
CA GLY A 391 7.59 -14.86 22.13
C GLY A 391 6.36 -15.53 21.51
N ALA A 392 6.34 -15.71 20.18
CA ALA A 392 5.28 -16.45 19.51
C ALA A 392 5.45 -17.97 19.70
N GLU A 393 4.32 -18.66 19.81
CA GLU A 393 4.29 -20.11 19.64
C GLU A 393 4.32 -20.46 18.15
N GLU A 394 5.22 -21.36 17.78
CA GLU A 394 5.36 -21.86 16.41
C GLU A 394 4.05 -22.50 15.93
N LYS A 395 3.46 -21.97 14.86
CA LYS A 395 2.23 -22.54 14.30
C LYS A 395 2.05 -22.27 12.81
N THR A 396 1.29 -23.15 12.18
CA THR A 396 0.84 -23.00 10.80
C THR A 396 -0.61 -22.51 10.75
N ILE A 397 -0.88 -21.55 9.88
CA ILE A 397 -2.18 -20.92 9.70
C ILE A 397 -2.53 -21.03 8.21
N THR A 398 -3.70 -21.58 7.89
CA THR A 398 -4.23 -21.59 6.52
C THR A 398 -5.21 -20.44 6.33
N TYR A 399 -5.02 -19.64 5.29
CA TYR A 399 -5.94 -18.54 4.96
C TYR A 399 -6.06 -18.39 3.44
N ARG A 400 -7.30 -18.46 2.93
CA ARG A 400 -7.62 -18.34 1.48
C ARG A 400 -6.77 -19.25 0.58
N GLY A 401 -6.54 -20.49 1.02
CA GLY A 401 -5.77 -21.49 0.27
C GLY A 401 -4.24 -21.31 0.32
N LYS A 402 -3.74 -20.29 1.04
CA LYS A 402 -2.31 -20.06 1.25
C LYS A 402 -1.89 -20.50 2.66
N THR A 403 -0.61 -20.86 2.80
CA THR A 403 -0.02 -21.30 4.06
C THR A 403 0.79 -20.18 4.67
N PHE A 404 0.56 -19.93 5.96
CA PHE A 404 1.28 -18.94 6.75
C PHE A 404 1.91 -19.61 7.95
N TYR A 405 3.14 -19.23 8.27
CA TYR A 405 3.90 -19.74 9.40
C TYR A 405 4.14 -18.60 10.37
N LEU A 406 3.81 -18.80 11.65
CA LEU A 406 4.16 -17.87 12.72
C LEU A 406 5.38 -18.42 13.46
N HIS A 407 6.46 -17.64 13.43
CA HIS A 407 7.76 -17.97 13.99
C HIS A 407 8.09 -17.11 15.21
N ASP A 408 8.81 -17.70 16.16
CA ASP A 408 9.42 -16.95 17.27
C ASP A 408 10.72 -16.28 16.83
N LEU A 409 10.90 -15.01 17.23
CA LEU A 409 12.15 -14.25 17.11
C LEU A 409 13.13 -14.47 18.27
N SER A 410 12.77 -15.28 19.27
CA SER A 410 13.70 -15.68 20.34
C SER A 410 14.85 -16.53 19.78
N LEU A 411 16.05 -16.34 20.35
CA LEU A 411 17.29 -17.01 19.92
C LEU A 411 17.40 -18.46 20.36
#